data_AF-A0A357ZX13-F1
#
_entry.id   AF-A0A357ZX13-F1
#
_cell.length_a   1.000
_cell.length_b   1.000
_cell.length_c   1.000
_cell.angle_alpha   90.00
_cell.angle_beta   90.00
_cell.angle_gamma   90.00
#
_symmetry.space_group_name_H-M   'P 1'
#
loop_
_entity.id
_entity.type
_entity.pdbx_description
1 polymer ?
#
loop_
_entity_poly.entity_id
_entity_poly.type
_entity_poly.pdbx_seq_one_letter_code
_entity_poly.pdbx_strand_id
1 'polypeptide(L)'
;EHLEWLADVDGVTLVPDRHGDGTNVIVIPTDSGFVFSYGPASFARHHAEAQRLGLDVRVIHNDRLAWDVDRPDDLQPPKWADHQ
;
A
#
# COMPACT_ATOMS: atom_id res chain seq x y z
N GLU A 1 12.06 11.00 -0.57
CA GLU A 1 10.77 11.45 -1.15
C GLU A 1 9.84 11.77 0.01
N HIS A 2 9.06 12.86 -0.06
CA HIS A 2 8.07 13.18 0.99
C HIS A 2 6.80 12.37 0.71
N LEU A 3 6.35 11.58 1.69
CA LEU A 3 5.17 10.71 1.55
C LEU A 3 3.88 11.32 2.13
N GLU A 4 3.93 12.58 2.55
CA GLU A 4 2.82 13.32 3.19
C GLU A 4 1.56 13.34 2.33
N TRP A 5 1.69 13.35 1.00
CA TRP A 5 0.59 13.30 0.03
C TRP A 5 -0.23 12.00 0.12
N LEU A 6 0.30 10.92 0.71
CA LEU A 6 -0.50 9.72 0.98
C LEU A 6 -1.53 9.94 2.10
N ALA A 7 -1.34 10.96 2.94
CA ALA A 7 -2.17 11.31 4.08
C ALA A 7 -2.95 12.62 3.90
N ASP A 8 -3.04 13.14 2.67
CA ASP A 8 -3.70 14.42 2.35
C ASP A 8 -5.24 14.34 2.27
N VAL A 9 -5.81 13.17 2.52
CA VAL A 9 -7.25 12.92 2.57
C VAL A 9 -7.63 12.21 3.86
N ASP A 10 -8.85 12.45 4.33
CA ASP A 10 -9.46 11.68 5.42
C ASP A 10 -9.74 10.24 4.96
N GLY A 11 -9.64 9.29 5.89
CA GLY A 11 -9.89 7.87 5.63
C GLY A 11 -8.61 7.03 5.48
N VAL A 12 -8.68 5.97 4.67
CA VAL A 12 -7.59 5.01 4.47
C VAL A 12 -6.99 5.17 3.08
N THR A 13 -5.68 5.30 2.98
CA THR A 13 -4.95 5.16 1.71
C THR A 13 -4.26 3.80 1.65
N LEU A 14 -4.46 3.05 0.57
CA LEU A 14 -3.81 1.78 0.29
C LEU A 14 -2.97 1.89 -0.97
N VAL A 15 -1.70 1.47 -0.89
CA VAL A 15 -0.82 1.27 -2.04
C VAL A 15 -0.53 -0.22 -2.15
N PRO A 16 -1.10 -0.92 -3.16
CA PRO A 16 -0.83 -2.33 -3.36
C PRO A 16 0.61 -2.58 -3.84
N ASP A 17 1.05 -3.83 -3.75
CA ASP A 17 2.23 -4.31 -4.47
C ASP A 17 2.00 -4.28 -5.99
N ARG A 18 3.06 -4.58 -6.77
CA ARG A 18 2.97 -4.64 -8.25
C ARG A 18 2.09 -5.76 -8.79
N HIS A 19 1.70 -6.72 -7.95
CA HIS A 19 0.85 -7.86 -8.34
C HIS A 19 -0.63 -7.63 -8.00
N GLY A 20 -0.95 -6.57 -7.26
CA GLY A 20 -2.30 -6.29 -6.77
C GLY A 20 -2.77 -7.23 -5.65
N ASP A 21 -1.85 -7.94 -4.97
CA ASP A 21 -2.16 -8.95 -3.96
C ASP A 21 -1.75 -8.48 -2.55
N GLY A 22 -0.51 -8.01 -2.42
CA GLY A 22 0.07 -7.42 -1.23
C GLY A 22 -0.30 -5.95 -1.03
N THR A 23 -0.06 -5.42 0.18
CA THR A 23 -0.13 -3.98 0.49
C THR A 23 1.24 -3.49 0.91
N ASN A 24 1.83 -2.58 0.14
CA ASN A 24 3.16 -2.04 0.44
C ASN A 24 3.09 -0.82 1.35
N VAL A 25 2.07 0.02 1.17
CA VAL A 25 1.83 1.18 2.03
C VAL A 25 0.36 1.25 2.45
N ILE A 26 0.15 1.58 3.71
CA ILE A 26 -1.16 1.85 4.27
C ILE A 26 -1.06 3.10 5.15
N VAL A 27 -1.98 4.03 4.95
CA VAL A 27 -2.17 5.21 5.79
C VAL A 27 -3.56 5.15 6.39
N ILE A 28 -3.67 5.31 7.70
CA ILE A 28 -4.92 5.21 8.45
C ILE A 28 -5.02 6.32 9.51
N PRO A 29 -6.24 6.67 9.95
CA PRO A 29 -6.43 7.46 11.16
C PRO A 29 -5.95 6.66 12.37
N THR A 30 -5.20 7.30 13.27
CA THR A 30 -4.56 6.63 14.41
C THR A 30 -5.55 5.95 15.36
N ASP A 31 -6.74 6.52 15.51
CA ASP A 31 -7.78 6.03 16.43
C ASP A 31 -8.88 5.22 15.74
N SER A 32 -8.64 4.77 14.49
CA SER A 32 -9.62 4.03 13.70
C SER A 32 -9.94 2.62 14.21
N GLY A 33 -9.05 2.03 15.00
CA GLY A 33 -9.16 0.62 15.41
C GLY A 33 -8.91 -0.37 14.25
N PHE A 34 -8.19 0.05 13.21
CA PHE A 34 -7.82 -0.79 12.07
C PHE A 34 -6.95 -1.98 12.49
N VAL A 35 -7.34 -3.18 12.08
CA VAL A 35 -6.59 -4.42 12.31
C VAL A 35 -5.83 -4.81 11.05
N PHE A 36 -4.51 -4.71 11.11
CA PHE A 36 -3.63 -5.11 9.99
C PHE A 36 -3.66 -6.62 9.76
N SER A 37 -3.61 -7.03 8.49
CA SER A 37 -3.64 -8.43 8.07
C SER A 37 -2.76 -8.68 6.84
N TYR A 38 -1.45 -8.48 7.01
CA TYR A 38 -0.44 -8.70 5.97
C TYR A 38 -0.29 -10.17 5.53
N GLY A 39 0.44 -10.37 4.42
CA GLY A 39 0.63 -11.67 3.76
C GLY A 39 -0.14 -11.78 2.45
N PRO A 40 -0.23 -12.99 1.86
CA PRO A 40 -0.95 -13.22 0.60
C PRO A 40 -2.37 -12.67 0.65
N ALA A 41 -2.85 -12.00 -0.39
CA ALA A 41 -4.14 -11.33 -0.47
C ALA A 41 -4.40 -10.25 0.60
N SER A 42 -3.35 -9.64 1.15
CA SER A 42 -3.49 -8.59 2.16
C SER A 42 -4.16 -7.34 1.63
N PHE A 43 -4.03 -7.00 0.35
CA PHE A 43 -4.73 -5.86 -0.25
C PHE A 43 -6.25 -5.99 -0.11
N ALA A 44 -6.80 -7.15 -0.47
CA ALA A 44 -8.22 -7.42 -0.35
C ALA A 44 -8.69 -7.39 1.11
N ARG A 45 -7.88 -7.94 2.04
CA ARG A 45 -8.20 -7.91 3.48
C ARG A 45 -8.17 -6.50 4.07
N HIS A 46 -7.16 -5.70 3.71
CA HIS A 46 -7.08 -4.31 4.18
C HIS A 46 -8.21 -3.44 3.62
N HIS A 47 -8.61 -3.66 2.36
CA HIS A 47 -9.77 -3.00 1.78
C HIS A 47 -11.06 -3.38 2.53
N ALA A 48 -11.27 -4.67 2.81
CA ALA A 48 -12.41 -5.14 3.58
C ALA A 48 -12.42 -4.61 5.02
N GLU A 49 -11.25 -4.46 5.64
CA GLU A 49 -11.11 -3.90 6.99
C GLU A 49 -11.49 -2.42 7.04
N ALA A 50 -11.07 -1.62 6.05
CA ALA A 50 -11.49 -0.24 5.96
C ALA A 50 -13.01 -0.12 5.77
N GLN A 51 -13.61 -0.99 4.95
CA GLN A 51 -15.06 -1.07 4.79
C GLN A 51 -15.77 -1.48 6.09
N ARG A 52 -15.22 -2.43 6.85
CA ARG A 52 -15.76 -2.85 8.17
C ARG A 52 -15.82 -1.68 9.15
N LEU A 53 -14.85 -0.76 9.06
CA LEU A 53 -14.78 0.44 9.89
C LEU A 53 -15.56 1.64 9.33
N GLY A 54 -16.17 1.50 8.14
CA GLY A 54 -16.90 2.59 7.47
C GLY A 54 -15.99 3.74 7.05
N LEU A 55 -14.71 3.47 6.79
CA LEU A 55 -13.75 4.47 6.33
C LEU A 55 -13.71 4.51 4.80
N ASP A 56 -13.67 5.71 4.23
CA ASP A 56 -13.43 5.89 2.80
C ASP A 56 -12.04 5.36 2.44
N VAL A 57 -11.96 4.69 1.29
CA VAL A 57 -10.74 4.05 0.80
C VAL A 57 -10.26 4.73 -0.47
N ARG A 58 -9.03 5.22 -0.44
CA ARG A 58 -8.29 5.68 -1.61
C ARG A 58 -7.22 4.65 -1.97
N VAL A 59 -7.33 4.05 -3.15
CA VAL A 59 -6.29 3.15 -3.68
C VAL A 59 -5.38 3.93 -4.62
N ILE A 60 -4.09 3.91 -4.35
CA ILE A 60 -3.08 4.57 -5.19
C ILE A 60 -2.15 3.52 -5.79
N HIS A 61 -2.12 3.44 -7.11
CA HIS A 61 -1.14 2.65 -7.84
C HIS A 61 0.08 3.54 -8.13
N ASN A 62 1.23 3.20 -7.55
CA ASN A 62 2.47 3.95 -7.71
C ASN A 62 3.61 2.97 -7.97
N ASP A 63 4.25 3.06 -9.13
CA ASP A 63 5.27 2.11 -9.59
C ASP A 63 6.46 1.98 -8.63
N ARG A 64 6.82 3.06 -7.92
CA ARG A 64 7.96 3.03 -6.97
C ARG A 64 7.57 2.38 -5.66
N LEU A 65 6.42 2.76 -5.10
CA LEU A 65 5.94 2.23 -3.83
C LEU A 65 5.41 0.79 -3.97
N ALA A 66 4.98 0.38 -5.17
CA ALA A 66 4.57 -0.98 -5.49
C ALA A 66 5.75 -1.96 -5.68
N TRP A 67 7.00 -1.47 -5.65
CA TRP A 67 8.21 -2.28 -5.81
C TRP A 67 8.80 -2.72 -4.46
N ASP A 68 8.29 -3.82 -3.93
CA ASP A 68 8.90 -4.62 -2.86
C ASP A 68 9.81 -5.73 -3.42
N VAL A 69 10.82 -6.13 -2.65
CA VAL A 69 11.82 -7.12 -3.05
C VAL A 69 11.54 -8.43 -2.29
N ASP A 70 10.93 -9.41 -2.96
CA ASP A 70 10.53 -10.70 -2.37
C ASP A 70 11.20 -11.89 -3.03
N ARG A 71 11.48 -11.79 -4.33
CA ARG A 71 12.07 -12.84 -5.16
C ARG A 71 13.45 -12.40 -5.65
N PRO A 72 14.36 -13.36 -5.96
CA PRO A 72 15.68 -13.02 -6.49
C PRO A 72 15.65 -12.10 -7.71
N ASP A 73 14.66 -12.28 -8.59
CA ASP A 73 14.51 -11.49 -9.82
C ASP A 73 14.19 -10.01 -9.54
N ASP A 74 13.69 -9.67 -8.35
CA ASP A 74 13.34 -8.30 -7.97
C ASP A 74 14.58 -7.42 -7.71
N LEU A 75 15.77 -8.04 -7.64
CA LEU A 75 17.05 -7.34 -7.59
C LEU A 75 17.47 -6.77 -8.96
N GLN A 76 16.68 -7.02 -10.01
CA GLN A 76 16.83 -6.39 -11.32
C GLN A 76 15.71 -5.34 -11.47
N PRO A 77 15.85 -4.15 -10.84
CA PRO A 77 14.78 -3.19 -10.81
C PRO A 77 14.56 -2.53 -12.19
N PRO A 78 13.40 -1.89 -12.42
CA PRO A 78 13.14 -1.17 -13.65
C PRO A 78 14.07 0.03 -13.80
N LYS A 79 14.24 0.53 -15.03
CA LYS A 79 15.17 1.63 -15.36
C LYS A 79 15.03 2.90 -14.51
N TRP A 80 13.86 3.16 -13.93
CA TRP A 80 13.68 4.31 -13.04
C TRP A 80 14.48 4.19 -11.73
N ALA A 81 14.95 3.00 -11.37
CA ALA A 81 15.73 2.73 -10.17
C ALA A 81 17.26 2.92 -10.36
N ASP A 82 17.74 3.06 -11.60
CA ASP A 82 19.18 3.17 -11.93
C ASP A 82 19.86 4.47 -11.42
N HIS A 83 19.09 5.40 -10.81
CA HIS A 83 19.55 6.74 -10.41
C HIS A 83 19.14 7.15 -8.99
N GLN A 84 18.92 6.20 -8.07
CA GLN A 84 18.71 6.51 -6.65
C GLN A 84 20.02 6.73 -5.88
#